data_AF-A0A9X1Y7H8-F1
#
_entry.id   AF-A0A9X1Y7H8-F1
#
_cell.length_a   1.000
_cell.length_b   1.000
_cell.length_c   1.000
_cell.angle_alpha   90.00
_cell.angle_beta   90.00
_cell.angle_gamma   90.00
#
_symmetry.space_group_name_H-M   'P 1'
#
loop_
_entity.id
_entity.type
_entity.pdbx_description
1 polymer ?
#
loop_
_entity_poly.entity_id
_entity_poly.type
_entity_poly.pdbx_seq_one_letter_code
_entity_poly.pdbx_strand_id
1 'polypeptide(L)' 'MTGTADAADPVAATVAAIRCWSGITLPGEMARHALRDLEAMRRGLAALHGTLAFEDEPSGFELALHDLKEQP' A
#
# COMPACT_ATOMS: atom_id res chain seq x y z
N MET A 1 8.64 35.45 -1.68
CA MET A 1 7.32 34.95 -2.12
C MET A 1 7.57 33.83 -3.12
N THR A 2 7.99 32.68 -2.60
CA THR A 2 8.40 31.52 -3.39
C THR A 2 7.26 30.53 -3.37
N GLY A 3 6.62 30.33 -4.53
CA GLY A 3 5.53 29.38 -4.70
C GLY A 3 6.00 27.99 -4.31
N THR A 4 5.38 27.44 -3.26
CA THR A 4 5.43 26.01 -2.97
C THR A 4 4.80 25.31 -4.15
N ALA A 5 5.58 24.45 -4.81
CA ALA A 5 5.11 23.55 -5.84
C ALA A 5 3.80 22.91 -5.39
N ASP A 6 2.79 22.96 -6.27
CA ASP A 6 1.52 22.25 -6.12
C ASP A 6 1.85 20.76 -5.95
N ALA A 7 1.92 20.31 -4.70
CA ALA A 7 2.21 18.93 -4.36
C ALA A 7 0.98 18.12 -4.75
N ALA A 8 1.12 17.31 -5.80
CA ALA A 8 0.05 16.47 -6.35
C ALA A 8 -0.82 15.86 -5.22
N ASP A 9 -2.15 16.04 -5.31
CA ASP A 9 -3.10 15.63 -4.27
C ASP A 9 -2.84 14.17 -3.86
N PRO A 10 -2.35 13.92 -2.63
CA PRO A 10 -1.75 12.63 -2.26
C PRO A 10 -2.75 11.48 -2.27
N VAL A 11 -4.06 11.80 -2.33
CA VAL A 11 -5.15 10.82 -2.32
C VAL A 11 -5.81 10.64 -3.69
N ALA A 12 -5.45 11.41 -4.72
CA ALA A 12 -6.13 11.38 -6.02
C ALA A 12 -6.12 9.97 -6.65
N ALA A 13 -4.98 9.28 -6.60
CA ALA A 13 -4.85 7.91 -7.07
C ALA A 13 -5.76 6.94 -6.29
N THR A 14 -5.81 7.09 -4.97
CA THR A 14 -6.63 6.26 -4.10
C THR A 14 -8.13 6.51 -4.34
N VAL A 15 -8.55 7.74 -4.57
CA VAL A 15 -9.94 8.08 -4.95
C VAL A 15 -10.31 7.43 -6.29
N ALA A 16 -9.41 7.47 -7.28
CA ALA A 16 -9.64 6.82 -8.57
C ALA A 16 -9.77 5.30 -8.42
N ALA A 17 -8.93 4.68 -7.59
CA ALA A 17 -9.00 3.25 -7.30
C ALA A 17 -10.29 2.86 -6.59
N ILE A 18 -10.72 3.60 -5.56
CA ILE A 18 -11.99 3.37 -4.85
C ILE A 18 -13.14 3.42 -5.85
N ARG A 19 -13.22 4.48 -6.67
CA ARG A 19 -14.28 4.58 -7.68
C ARG A 19 -14.26 3.42 -8.67
N CYS A 20 -13.08 3.02 -9.14
CA CYS A 20 -12.92 1.95 -10.13
C CYS A 20 -13.35 0.58 -9.59
N TRP A 21 -12.95 0.23 -8.37
CA TRP A 21 -13.13 -1.12 -7.82
C TRP A 21 -14.38 -1.29 -6.96
N SER A 22 -14.83 -0.24 -6.27
CA SER A 22 -16.02 -0.31 -5.40
C SER A 22 -17.21 0.50 -5.90
N GLY A 23 -17.05 1.30 -6.96
CA GLY A 23 -18.12 2.17 -7.48
C GLY A 23 -18.47 3.33 -6.54
N ILE A 24 -17.74 3.51 -5.44
CA ILE A 24 -18.02 4.54 -4.44
C ILE A 24 -17.33 5.85 -4.85
N THR A 25 -18.10 6.93 -4.89
CA THR A 25 -17.56 8.29 -4.94
C THR A 25 -17.30 8.79 -3.53
N LEU A 26 -16.24 9.58 -3.35
CA LEU A 26 -15.89 10.12 -2.04
C LEU A 26 -17.07 10.95 -1.47
N PRO A 27 -17.62 10.59 -0.30
CA PRO A 27 -18.92 11.11 0.15
C PRO A 27 -18.89 12.57 0.65
N GLY A 28 -17.71 13.21 0.70
CA GLY A 28 -17.56 14.61 1.08
C GLY A 28 -16.13 14.96 1.51
N GLU A 29 -15.92 16.20 1.93
CA GLU A 29 -14.58 16.71 2.28
C GLU A 29 -13.98 16.02 3.50
N MET A 30 -14.81 15.66 4.50
CA MET A 30 -14.33 14.89 5.66
C MET A 30 -13.76 13.52 5.28
N ALA A 31 -14.36 12.85 4.29
CA ALA A 31 -13.81 11.59 3.79
C ALA A 31 -12.48 11.81 3.06
N ARG A 32 -12.28 12.99 2.44
CA ARG A 32 -10.99 13.37 1.84
C ARG A 32 -9.91 13.58 2.89
N HIS A 33 -10.25 14.27 3.98
CA HIS A 33 -9.32 14.45 5.11
C HIS A 33 -8.93 13.11 5.73
N ALA A 34 -9.90 12.25 6.06
CA ALA A 34 -9.62 10.93 6.61
C ALA A 34 -8.77 10.07 5.65
N LEU A 35 -9.03 10.15 4.34
CA LEU A 35 -8.24 9.43 3.35
C LEU A 35 -6.78 9.91 3.27
N ARG A 36 -6.52 11.21 3.52
CA ARG A 36 -5.15 11.75 3.58
C ARG A 36 -4.38 11.17 4.75
N ASP A 37 -5.01 11.10 5.91
CA ASP A 37 -4.40 10.53 7.12
C ASP A 37 -4.11 9.03 6.94
N LEU A 38 -5.06 8.29 6.33
CA LEU A 38 -4.88 6.88 6.00
C LEU A 38 -3.73 6.65 5.01
N GLU A 39 -3.61 7.49 3.97
CA GLU A 39 -2.53 7.37 3.00
C GLU A 39 -1.16 7.69 3.63
N ALA A 40 -1.09 8.66 4.53
CA ALA A 40 0.12 8.94 5.30
C ALA A 40 0.51 7.74 6.19
N MET A 41 -0.45 7.15 6.90
CA MET A 41 -0.24 5.95 7.69
C MET A 41 0.22 4.77 6.83
N ARG A 42 -0.42 4.53 5.69
CA ARG A 42 -0.07 3.46 4.74
C ARG A 42 1.38 3.58 4.26
N ARG A 43 1.82 4.80 3.92
CA ARG A 43 3.21 5.07 3.52
C ARG A 43 4.19 4.81 4.66
N GLY A 44 3.85 5.24 5.87
CA GLY A 44 4.66 4.98 7.07
C GLY A 44 4.81 3.49 7.35
N LEU A 45 3.72 2.73 7.26
CA LEU A 45 3.74 1.27 7.44
C LEU A 45 4.53 0.56 6.35
N ALA A 46 4.40 0.98 5.08
CA ALA A 46 5.19 0.42 3.98
C ALA A 46 6.69 0.69 4.14
N ALA A 47 7.06 1.89 4.60
CA ALA A 47 8.44 2.22 4.91
C ALA A 47 8.97 1.37 6.06
N LEU A 48 8.20 1.24 7.15
CA LEU A 48 8.55 0.37 8.28
C LEU A 48 8.70 -1.08 7.85
N HIS A 49 7.78 -1.60 7.03
CA HIS A 49 7.84 -2.96 6.48
C HIS A 49 9.15 -3.20 5.72
N GLY A 50 9.64 -2.22 4.96
CA GLY A 50 10.94 -2.31 4.29
C GLY A 50 12.15 -2.33 5.22
N THR A 51 11.98 -2.00 6.50
CA THR A 51 13.03 -2.07 7.54
C THR A 51 12.91 -3.30 8.43
N LEU A 52 11.75 -3.96 8.43
CA LEU A 52 11.58 -5.21 9.14
C LEU A 52 12.29 -6.30 8.33
N ALA A 53 13.44 -6.75 8.82
CA ALA A 53 13.96 -8.06 8.46
C ALA A 53 12.99 -9.07 9.06
N PHE A 54 11.96 -9.45 8.29
CA PHE A 54 11.36 -10.75 8.49
C PHE A 54 12.54 -11.72 8.42
N GLU A 55 12.81 -12.42 9.52
CA GLU A 55 13.84 -13.45 9.53
C GLU A 55 13.67 -14.27 8.26
N ASP A 56 14.77 -14.61 7.59
CA ASP A 56 14.77 -15.57 6.48
C ASP A 56 14.19 -16.88 7.03
N GLU A 57 12.87 -16.97 7.13
CA GLU A 57 12.21 -18.21 7.43
C GLU A 57 12.21 -18.95 6.10
N PRO A 58 13.03 -20.01 5.95
CA PRO A 58 13.11 -20.75 4.72
C PRO A 58 11.93 -21.73 4.71
N SER A 59 10.71 -21.23 4.77
CA SER A 59 9.57 -21.92 4.18
C SER A 59 9.19 -21.20 2.89
N GLY A 60 10.22 -20.76 2.16
CA GLY A 60 10.09 -20.34 0.78
C GLY A 60 9.30 -21.40 0.05
N PHE A 61 8.18 -21.00 -0.52
CA PHE A 61 7.33 -21.82 -1.38
C PHE A 61 8.14 -22.67 -2.37
N GLU A 62 9.30 -22.18 -2.81
CA GLU A 62 10.25 -22.91 -3.66
C GLU A 62 10.95 -24.09 -2.97
N LEU A 63 11.30 -24.00 -1.69
CA LEU A 63 11.84 -25.12 -0.89
C LEU A 63 10.77 -26.21 -0.73
N ALA A 64 9.53 -25.79 -0.39
CA ALA A 64 8.38 -26.69 -0.32
C ALA A 64 8.06 -27.35 -1.68
N LEU A 65 8.24 -26.63 -2.79
CA LEU A 65 8.10 -27.18 -4.15
C LEU A 65 9.23 -28.11 -4.55
N HIS A 66 10.46 -27.88 -4.06
CA HIS A 66 11.60 -28.76 -4.29
C HIS A 66 11.38 -30.11 -3.58
N ASP A 67 10.98 -30.09 -2.31
CA ASP A 67 10.69 -31.29 -1.52
C ASP A 67 9.53 -32.13 -2.12
N LEU A 68 8.61 -31.48 -2.84
CA LEU A 68 7.51 -32.17 -3.52
C LEU A 68 7.92 -32.85 -4.83
N LYS A 69 9.00 -32.37 -5.49
CA LYS A 69 9.48 -32.91 -6.78
C LYS A 69 10.37 -34.15 -6.62
N GLU A 70 11.06 -34.25 -5.48
CA GLU A 70 11.94 -35.38 -5.14
C GLU A 70 11.17 -36.51 -4.44
N GLN A 71 10.09 -37.02 -5.07
CA GLN A 71 9.44 -38.26 -4.62
C GLN A 71 9.63 -39.36 -5.69
N PRO A 72 10.21 -40.53 -5.34
CA PRO A 72 10.39 -41.66 -6.26
C PRO A 72 9.07 -42.35 -6.64
#